data_AF-A0A964W1L1-F1
#
_entry.id   AF-A0A964W1L1-F1
#
_cell.length_a   1.000
_cell.length_b   1.000
_cell.length_c   1.000
_cell.angle_alpha   90.00
_cell.angle_beta   90.00
_cell.angle_gamma   90.00
#
_symmetry.space_group_name_H-M   'P 1'
#
loop_
_entity.id
_entity.type
_entity.pdbx_description
1 polymer ?
#
loop_
_entity_poly.entity_id
_entity_poly.type
_entity_poly.pdbx_seq_one_letter_code
_entity_poly.pdbx_strand_id
1 'polypeptide(L)'
;MCLWRIKKVGKIFSDDGKELLRILENLINGFEINGEFPSVKRSIKQFDFDDVYTDILDYHEHIIDRRDEYDNYIFKNVLSGNEIIDRYKAEDSLRYKWNKNLESGRRLFEVCNDPWAIRIITNITEDDLKGEIDNIICLANELKYKIDVVNFYENPKLDGYRGVHLYFKNNKKCYPIEVQFWTRRDWFLQRYTHEVIYKQSYEKSAIDYSNNLRDWVDNIPLSPLGLDSFIDYYYEVINSINYD
;
A
#
# COMPACT_ATOMS: atom_id res chain seq x y z
N MET A 1 16.17 28.23 30.01
CA MET A 1 16.81 27.31 29.06
C MET A 1 15.80 26.24 28.66
N CYS A 2 14.99 26.52 27.63
CA CYS A 2 14.14 25.50 27.03
C CYS A 2 14.99 24.73 26.03
N LEU A 3 15.37 23.51 26.39
CA LEU A 3 15.94 22.53 25.48
C LEU A 3 14.85 22.16 24.47
N TRP A 4 14.85 22.84 23.32
CA TRP A 4 14.17 22.37 22.13
C TRP A 4 14.87 21.07 21.71
N ARG A 5 14.31 19.93 22.13
CA ARG A 5 14.54 18.67 21.42
C ARG A 5 14.02 18.91 20.01
N ILE A 6 14.94 19.05 19.07
CA ILE A 6 14.65 18.89 17.64
C ILE A 6 14.00 17.50 17.55
N LYS A 7 12.67 17.45 17.36
CA LYS A 7 12.00 16.21 16.96
C LYS A 7 12.70 15.82 15.66
N LYS A 8 13.50 14.76 15.71
CA LYS A 8 14.04 14.13 14.52
C LYS A 8 12.80 13.59 13.79
N VAL A 9 12.33 14.29 12.76
CA VAL A 9 11.26 13.79 11.89
C VAL A 9 11.76 12.43 11.40
N GLY A 10 11.00 11.38 11.71
CA GLY A 10 11.29 10.06 11.19
C GLY A 10 11.08 10.09 9.67
N LYS A 11 12.08 9.68 8.90
CA LYS A 11 11.98 9.56 7.45
C LYS A 11 11.87 8.09 7.04
N ILE A 12 11.18 7.83 5.95
CA ILE A 12 11.11 6.49 5.35
C ILE A 12 12.27 6.31 4.36
N PHE A 13 12.46 7.31 3.50
CA PHE A 13 13.47 7.31 2.45
C PHE A 13 14.54 8.37 2.70
N SER A 14 15.79 8.09 2.35
CA SER A 14 16.87 9.08 2.46
C SER A 14 16.73 10.27 1.49
N ASP A 15 16.00 10.09 0.40
CA ASP A 15 15.81 11.06 -0.68
C ASP A 15 14.36 11.56 -0.83
N ASP A 16 13.55 11.39 0.21
CA ASP A 16 12.12 11.76 0.23
C ASP A 16 11.28 11.06 -0.86
N GLY A 17 11.74 9.89 -1.34
CA GLY A 17 11.05 9.08 -2.34
C GLY A 17 11.27 9.55 -3.78
N LYS A 18 12.17 10.50 -4.03
CA LYS A 18 12.35 11.10 -5.36
C LYS A 18 12.71 10.11 -6.44
N GLU A 19 13.71 9.27 -6.19
CA GLU A 19 14.13 8.30 -7.18
C GLU A 19 13.11 7.16 -7.31
N LEU A 20 12.42 6.80 -6.21
CA LEU A 20 11.30 5.86 -6.26
C LEU A 20 10.24 6.31 -7.26
N LEU A 21 9.82 7.58 -7.21
CA LEU A 21 8.81 8.12 -8.14
C LEU A 21 9.23 7.95 -9.61
N ARG A 22 10.51 8.18 -9.92
CA ARG A 22 11.05 8.03 -11.28
C ARG A 22 11.06 6.56 -11.73
N ILE A 23 11.49 5.67 -10.85
CA ILE A 23 11.52 4.22 -11.11
C ILE A 23 10.09 3.71 -11.38
N LEU A 24 9.13 4.08 -10.52
CA LEU A 24 7.73 3.67 -10.68
C LEU A 24 7.12 4.24 -11.96
N GLU A 25 7.47 5.48 -12.34
CA GLU A 25 7.06 6.03 -13.63
C GLU A 25 7.60 5.19 -14.80
N ASN A 26 8.90 4.89 -14.82
CA ASN A 26 9.52 4.12 -15.89
C ASN A 26 8.88 2.74 -16.04
N LEU A 27 8.60 2.07 -14.91
CA LEU A 27 7.94 0.77 -14.91
C LEU A 27 6.52 0.85 -15.50
N ILE A 28 5.72 1.83 -15.09
CA ILE A 28 4.36 2.07 -15.59
C ILE A 28 4.36 2.44 -17.08
N ASN A 29 5.30 3.29 -17.51
CA ASN A 29 5.37 3.73 -18.91
C ASN A 29 5.96 2.65 -19.82
N GLY A 30 6.64 1.64 -19.26
CA GLY A 30 7.21 0.53 -19.99
C GLY A 30 6.20 -0.55 -20.41
N PHE A 31 4.96 -0.51 -19.92
CA PHE A 31 3.92 -1.49 -20.22
C PHE A 31 2.66 -0.81 -20.79
N GLU A 32 2.03 -1.47 -21.77
CA GLU A 32 0.69 -1.11 -22.26
C GLU A 32 -0.20 -2.35 -22.16
N ILE A 33 -1.38 -2.19 -21.54
CA ILE A 33 -2.49 -3.15 -21.53
C ILE A 33 -2.80 -3.55 -22.97
N ASN A 34 -3.12 -4.83 -23.15
CA ASN A 34 -3.49 -5.42 -24.45
C ASN A 34 -4.42 -4.50 -25.27
N GLY A 35 -3.95 -4.09 -26.45
CA GLY A 35 -4.64 -3.16 -27.34
C GLY A 35 -5.92 -3.71 -27.98
N GLU A 36 -6.13 -5.02 -27.93
CA GLU A 36 -7.37 -5.68 -28.38
C GLU A 36 -8.51 -5.51 -27.38
N PHE A 37 -8.20 -5.14 -26.13
CA PHE A 37 -9.22 -4.91 -25.12
C PHE A 37 -10.12 -3.72 -25.47
N PRO A 38 -11.40 -3.75 -25.05
CA PRO A 38 -12.23 -2.56 -25.02
C PRO A 38 -11.51 -1.45 -24.27
N SER A 39 -11.87 -0.19 -24.56
CA SER A 39 -11.33 0.95 -23.81
C SER A 39 -11.40 0.69 -22.30
N VAL A 40 -10.27 0.79 -21.58
CA VAL A 40 -10.16 0.54 -20.14
C VAL A 40 -11.10 1.39 -19.26
N LYS A 41 -11.73 2.41 -19.86
CA LYS A 41 -12.79 3.23 -19.25
C LYS A 41 -14.18 2.58 -19.28
N ARG A 42 -14.32 1.43 -19.96
CA ARG A 42 -15.56 0.64 -20.01
C ARG A 42 -15.71 -0.18 -18.73
N SER A 43 -16.94 -0.60 -18.46
CA SER A 43 -17.25 -1.47 -17.33
C SER A 43 -16.59 -2.84 -17.51
N ILE A 44 -16.16 -3.46 -16.40
CA ILE A 44 -15.55 -4.80 -16.40
C ILE A 44 -16.44 -5.88 -17.03
N LYS A 45 -17.75 -5.69 -17.11
CA LYS A 45 -18.66 -6.62 -17.82
C LYS A 45 -18.36 -6.80 -19.31
N GLN A 46 -17.60 -5.88 -19.90
CA GLN A 46 -17.25 -5.92 -21.33
C GLN A 46 -15.95 -6.67 -21.60
N PHE A 47 -15.28 -7.14 -20.55
CA PHE A 47 -14.00 -7.82 -20.64
C PHE A 47 -14.19 -9.28 -20.21
N ASP A 48 -13.40 -10.16 -20.80
CA ASP A 48 -13.23 -11.50 -20.28
C ASP A 48 -12.22 -11.47 -19.11
N PHE A 49 -12.49 -12.22 -18.05
CA PHE A 49 -11.63 -12.22 -16.87
C PHE A 49 -10.30 -12.91 -17.15
N ASP A 50 -10.32 -14.05 -17.84
CA ASP A 50 -9.12 -14.87 -18.04
C ASP A 50 -8.15 -14.15 -19.01
N ASP A 51 -8.69 -13.45 -20.01
CA ASP A 51 -7.90 -12.57 -20.89
C ASP A 51 -7.25 -11.43 -20.08
N VAL A 52 -8.01 -10.73 -19.24
CA VAL A 52 -7.48 -9.64 -18.39
C VAL A 52 -6.45 -10.15 -17.39
N TYR A 53 -6.68 -11.33 -16.81
CA TYR A 53 -5.72 -11.89 -15.86
C TYR A 53 -4.43 -12.29 -16.55
N THR A 54 -4.49 -12.82 -17.77
CA THR A 54 -3.30 -13.10 -18.60
C THR A 54 -2.50 -11.81 -18.86
N ASP A 55 -3.16 -10.71 -19.24
CA ASP A 55 -2.48 -9.40 -19.43
C ASP A 55 -1.87 -8.86 -18.10
N ILE A 56 -2.48 -9.17 -16.95
CA ILE A 56 -1.90 -8.86 -15.63
C ILE A 56 -0.66 -9.71 -15.33
N LEU A 57 -0.62 -10.98 -15.76
CA LEU A 57 0.57 -11.81 -15.62
C LEU A 57 1.71 -11.27 -16.49
N ASP A 58 1.42 -10.87 -17.72
CA ASP A 58 2.41 -10.19 -18.59
C ASP A 58 2.92 -8.90 -17.94
N TYR A 59 2.04 -8.14 -17.28
CA TYR A 59 2.43 -6.97 -16.50
C TYR A 59 3.33 -7.33 -15.31
N HIS A 60 3.03 -8.41 -14.58
CA HIS A 60 3.87 -8.87 -13.47
C HIS A 60 5.25 -9.29 -13.95
N GLU A 61 5.34 -10.05 -15.04
CA GLU A 61 6.61 -10.43 -15.68
C GLU A 61 7.40 -9.19 -16.10
N HIS A 62 6.74 -8.20 -16.74
CA HIS A 62 7.38 -6.94 -17.11
C HIS A 62 8.02 -6.21 -15.92
N ILE A 63 7.32 -6.16 -14.78
CA ILE A 63 7.84 -5.57 -13.54
C ILE A 63 9.02 -6.39 -13.01
N ILE A 64 8.88 -7.72 -12.94
CA ILE A 64 9.91 -8.62 -12.41
C ILE A 64 11.19 -8.53 -13.24
N ASP A 65 11.09 -8.45 -14.56
CA ASP A 65 12.26 -8.36 -15.45
C ASP A 65 13.01 -7.01 -15.35
N ARG A 66 12.37 -5.98 -14.78
CA ARG A 66 12.90 -4.61 -14.72
C ARG A 66 13.05 -4.09 -13.28
N ARG A 67 12.94 -4.97 -12.29
CA ARG A 67 12.96 -4.58 -10.86
C ARG A 67 14.35 -4.30 -10.31
N ASP A 68 15.43 -4.59 -11.04
CA ASP A 68 16.81 -4.38 -10.55
C ASP A 68 17.04 -2.95 -10.04
N GLU A 69 16.55 -1.94 -10.75
CA GLU A 69 16.68 -0.54 -10.35
C GLU A 69 15.88 -0.26 -9.07
N TYR A 70 14.67 -0.80 -8.98
CA TYR A 70 13.80 -0.72 -7.81
C TYR A 70 14.44 -1.39 -6.58
N ASP A 71 14.90 -2.63 -6.70
CA ASP A 71 15.51 -3.39 -5.61
C ASP A 71 16.78 -2.70 -5.10
N ASN A 72 17.62 -2.20 -6.03
CA ASN A 72 18.80 -1.41 -5.68
C ASN A 72 18.43 -0.11 -4.96
N TYR A 73 17.36 0.56 -5.38
CA TYR A 73 16.87 1.77 -4.72
C TYR A 73 16.40 1.46 -3.30
N ILE A 74 15.55 0.45 -3.12
CA ILE A 74 15.03 0.03 -1.82
C ILE A 74 16.18 -0.31 -0.86
N PHE A 75 17.14 -1.11 -1.31
CA PHE A 75 18.31 -1.50 -0.51
C PHE A 75 19.15 -0.30 -0.02
N LYS A 76 19.29 0.75 -0.85
CA LYS A 76 20.16 1.90 -0.56
C LYS A 76 19.45 3.04 0.19
N ASN A 77 18.16 3.23 -0.04
CA ASN A 77 17.47 4.46 0.36
C ASN A 77 16.44 4.25 1.47
N VAL A 78 16.00 3.02 1.75
CA VAL A 78 15.08 2.78 2.86
C VAL A 78 15.84 2.84 4.18
N LEU A 79 15.38 3.71 5.08
CA LEU A 79 16.00 3.91 6.38
C LEU A 79 15.62 2.79 7.36
N SER A 80 16.53 2.49 8.29
CA SER A 80 16.33 1.47 9.32
C SER A 80 15.02 1.68 10.10
N GLY A 81 14.31 0.58 10.37
CA GLY A 81 13.00 0.59 11.04
C GLY A 81 11.79 0.65 10.10
N ASN A 82 12.05 0.79 8.79
CA ASN A 82 11.04 0.70 7.75
C ASN A 82 11.19 -0.63 6.99
N GLU A 83 10.07 -1.22 6.58
CA GLU A 83 10.01 -2.45 5.81
C GLU A 83 9.20 -2.24 4.53
N ILE A 84 9.69 -2.80 3.43
CA ILE A 84 9.05 -2.76 2.12
C ILE A 84 8.71 -4.17 1.70
N ILE A 85 7.44 -4.43 1.38
CA ILE A 85 6.95 -5.74 0.96
C ILE A 85 6.22 -5.60 -0.36
N ASP A 86 6.69 -6.29 -1.39
CA ASP A 86 5.97 -6.40 -2.65
C ASP A 86 4.79 -7.37 -2.55
N ARG A 87 3.69 -7.03 -3.21
CA ARG A 87 2.52 -7.87 -3.33
C ARG A 87 2.03 -7.89 -4.77
N TYR A 88 2.14 -9.04 -5.40
CA TYR A 88 1.50 -9.34 -6.67
C TYR A 88 0.10 -9.91 -6.44
N LYS A 89 -0.86 -9.49 -7.26
CA LYS A 89 -2.26 -9.92 -7.14
C LYS A 89 -2.42 -11.35 -7.65
N ALA A 90 -2.76 -12.27 -6.75
CA ALA A 90 -3.13 -13.64 -7.11
C ALA A 90 -4.50 -13.70 -7.81
N GLU A 91 -4.68 -14.73 -8.66
CA GLU A 91 -5.90 -14.98 -9.42
C GLU A 91 -7.15 -14.96 -8.54
N ASP A 92 -7.20 -15.81 -7.50
CA ASP A 92 -8.37 -15.93 -6.63
C ASP A 92 -8.77 -14.60 -5.99
N SER A 93 -7.78 -13.81 -5.58
CA SER A 93 -8.00 -12.49 -5.01
C SER A 93 -8.58 -11.51 -6.04
N LEU A 94 -8.08 -11.54 -7.27
CA LEU A 94 -8.62 -10.73 -8.35
C LEU A 94 -10.01 -11.20 -8.76
N ARG A 95 -10.24 -12.51 -8.90
CA ARG A 95 -11.52 -13.12 -9.28
C ARG A 95 -12.61 -12.80 -8.25
N TYR A 96 -12.30 -12.89 -6.97
CA TYR A 96 -13.20 -12.44 -5.91
C TYR A 96 -13.56 -10.95 -6.05
N LYS A 97 -12.55 -10.10 -6.24
CA LYS A 97 -12.75 -8.65 -6.41
C LYS A 97 -13.54 -8.33 -7.68
N TRP A 98 -13.29 -9.05 -8.76
CA TRP A 98 -14.00 -8.94 -10.03
C TRP A 98 -15.48 -9.27 -9.85
N ASN A 99 -15.78 -10.46 -9.32
CA ASN A 99 -17.15 -10.92 -9.12
C ASN A 99 -17.95 -10.00 -8.20
N LYS A 100 -17.33 -9.51 -7.11
CA LYS A 100 -17.95 -8.53 -6.22
C LYS A 100 -18.37 -7.23 -6.92
N ASN A 101 -17.67 -6.86 -7.99
CA ASN A 101 -17.88 -5.60 -8.70
C ASN A 101 -18.56 -5.76 -10.06
N LEU A 102 -18.86 -6.98 -10.54
CA LEU A 102 -19.45 -7.23 -11.85
C LEU A 102 -20.70 -6.37 -12.08
N GLU A 103 -21.62 -6.36 -11.12
CA GLU A 103 -22.88 -5.62 -11.20
C GLU A 103 -22.80 -4.14 -10.82
N SER A 104 -21.62 -3.66 -10.39
CA SER A 104 -21.46 -2.28 -9.89
C SER A 104 -21.26 -1.22 -10.97
N GLY A 105 -21.07 -1.63 -12.23
CA GLY A 105 -20.74 -0.72 -13.34
C GLY A 105 -19.31 -0.17 -13.29
N ARG A 106 -18.48 -0.61 -12.34
CA ARG A 106 -17.08 -0.19 -12.22
C ARG A 106 -16.26 -0.52 -13.47
N ARG A 107 -15.29 0.34 -13.73
CA ARG A 107 -14.38 0.28 -14.87
C ARG A 107 -13.17 -0.61 -14.58
N LEU A 108 -12.49 -1.07 -15.63
CA LEU A 108 -11.34 -1.96 -15.50
C LEU A 108 -10.30 -1.44 -14.51
N PHE A 109 -9.87 -0.18 -14.66
CA PHE A 109 -8.84 0.42 -13.80
C PHE A 109 -9.30 0.67 -12.35
N GLU A 110 -10.60 0.62 -12.06
CA GLU A 110 -11.12 0.77 -10.69
C GLU A 110 -11.15 -0.57 -9.96
N VAL A 111 -11.17 -1.68 -10.71
CA VAL A 111 -11.14 -3.04 -10.18
C VAL A 111 -9.71 -3.58 -10.18
N CYS A 112 -8.97 -3.37 -11.26
CA CYS A 112 -7.56 -3.74 -11.42
C CYS A 112 -6.64 -2.56 -11.06
N ASN A 113 -6.84 -1.94 -9.89
CA ASN A 113 -6.06 -0.79 -9.41
C ASN A 113 -4.84 -1.15 -8.53
N ASP A 114 -4.70 -2.43 -8.19
CA ASP A 114 -3.63 -2.99 -7.37
C ASP A 114 -3.06 -4.33 -7.90
N PRO A 115 -2.79 -4.52 -9.22
CA PRO A 115 -2.15 -5.74 -9.69
C PRO A 115 -0.75 -5.95 -9.07
N TRP A 116 0.03 -4.87 -8.94
CA TRP A 116 1.23 -4.83 -8.11
C TRP A 116 1.05 -3.74 -7.05
N ALA A 117 1.26 -4.11 -5.80
CA ALA A 117 1.21 -3.20 -4.67
C ALA A 117 2.51 -3.28 -3.87
N ILE A 118 3.02 -2.12 -3.46
CA ILE A 118 4.18 -1.97 -2.58
C ILE A 118 3.65 -1.60 -1.20
N ARG A 119 3.99 -2.39 -0.19
CA ARG A 119 3.58 -2.13 1.20
C ARG A 119 4.75 -1.55 1.96
N ILE A 120 4.55 -0.42 2.60
CA ILE A 120 5.53 0.31 3.38
C ILE A 120 5.04 0.30 4.83
N ILE A 121 5.80 -0.38 5.68
CA ILE A 121 5.49 -0.50 7.10
C ILE A 121 6.58 0.22 7.88
N THR A 122 6.20 1.27 8.62
CA THR A 122 7.15 2.22 9.20
C THR A 122 7.02 2.32 10.72
N ASN A 123 8.15 2.49 11.41
CA ASN A 123 8.18 2.78 12.85
C ASN A 123 8.05 4.27 13.17
N ILE A 124 7.89 5.14 12.18
CA ILE A 124 7.67 6.58 12.40
C ILE A 124 6.25 6.83 12.92
N THR A 125 6.03 8.02 13.48
CA THR A 125 4.72 8.41 14.00
C THR A 125 3.71 8.70 12.88
N GLU A 126 2.42 8.69 13.19
CA GLU A 126 1.38 9.09 12.22
C GLU A 126 1.61 10.52 11.70
N ASP A 127 2.02 11.46 12.57
CA ASP A 127 2.35 12.84 12.20
C ASP A 127 3.53 12.90 11.22
N ASP A 128 4.59 12.13 11.48
CA ASP A 128 5.76 12.07 10.59
C ASP A 128 5.39 11.42 9.25
N LEU A 129 4.59 10.35 9.27
CA LEU A 129 4.08 9.69 8.07
C LEU A 129 3.26 10.66 7.22
N LYS A 130 2.39 11.48 7.84
CA LYS A 130 1.64 12.52 7.13
C LYS A 130 2.58 13.50 6.43
N GLY A 131 3.65 13.94 7.11
CA GLY A 131 4.68 14.79 6.52
C GLY A 131 5.39 14.15 5.33
N GLU A 132 5.75 12.86 5.42
CA GLU A 132 6.36 12.11 4.31
C GLU A 132 5.42 12.00 3.10
N ILE A 133 4.13 11.72 3.33
CA ILE A 133 3.12 11.67 2.26
C ILE A 133 2.96 13.04 1.59
N ASP A 134 2.88 14.12 2.38
CA ASP A 134 2.78 15.49 1.84
C ASP A 134 4.01 15.84 0.98
N ASN A 135 5.21 15.43 1.39
CA ASN A 135 6.44 15.60 0.61
C ASN A 135 6.37 14.83 -0.73
N ILE A 136 5.94 13.58 -0.70
CA ILE A 136 5.78 12.75 -1.91
C ILE A 136 4.78 13.38 -2.87
N ILE A 137 3.64 13.88 -2.37
CA ILE A 137 2.62 14.54 -3.19
C ILE A 137 3.16 15.85 -3.80
N CYS A 138 3.85 16.67 -3.00
CA CYS A 138 4.49 17.90 -3.49
C CYS A 138 5.45 17.60 -4.64
N LEU A 139 6.33 16.61 -4.45
CA LEU A 139 7.30 16.20 -5.45
C LEU A 139 6.65 15.61 -6.71
N ALA A 140 5.62 14.78 -6.55
CA ALA A 140 4.85 14.27 -7.67
C ALA A 140 4.22 15.39 -8.50
N ASN A 141 3.69 16.43 -7.85
CA ASN A 141 3.15 17.60 -8.55
C ASN A 141 4.23 18.38 -9.32
N GLU A 142 5.42 18.56 -8.72
CA GLU A 142 6.57 19.19 -9.40
C GLU A 142 7.00 18.40 -10.64
N LEU A 143 7.03 17.08 -10.55
CA LEU A 143 7.37 16.16 -11.63
C LEU A 143 6.20 15.90 -12.60
N LYS A 144 5.02 16.47 -12.33
CA LYS A 144 3.77 16.28 -13.10
C LYS A 144 3.29 14.83 -13.15
N TYR A 145 3.56 14.06 -12.10
CA TYR A 145 3.05 12.71 -11.92
C TYR A 145 1.64 12.72 -11.37
N LYS A 146 0.76 11.98 -12.05
CA LYS A 146 -0.59 11.77 -11.54
C LYS A 146 -0.60 10.68 -10.47
N ILE A 147 -0.85 11.09 -9.23
CA ILE A 147 -1.09 10.21 -8.08
C ILE A 147 -2.49 10.47 -7.52
N ASP A 148 -3.28 9.43 -7.33
CA ASP A 148 -4.52 9.51 -6.54
C ASP A 148 -4.22 9.09 -5.10
N VAL A 149 -4.69 9.86 -4.12
CA VAL A 149 -4.43 9.63 -2.69
C VAL A 149 -5.72 9.17 -2.00
N VAL A 150 -5.65 8.12 -1.20
CA VAL A 150 -6.73 7.68 -0.31
C VAL A 150 -6.18 7.61 1.12
N ASN A 151 -6.63 8.53 1.98
CA ASN A 151 -6.20 8.62 3.36
C ASN A 151 -7.27 8.05 4.31
N PHE A 152 -7.01 6.87 4.88
CA PHE A 152 -7.92 6.21 5.82
C PHE A 152 -7.76 6.65 7.28
N TYR A 153 -6.82 7.56 7.58
CA TYR A 153 -6.83 8.27 8.86
C TYR A 153 -7.92 9.35 8.87
N GLU A 154 -8.10 10.05 7.75
CA GLU A 154 -9.12 11.08 7.59
C GLU A 154 -10.49 10.50 7.19
N ASN A 155 -10.50 9.39 6.44
CA ASN A 155 -11.71 8.70 6.00
C ASN A 155 -11.66 7.23 6.40
N PRO A 156 -11.79 6.91 7.71
CA PRO A 156 -11.65 5.56 8.20
C PRO A 156 -12.75 4.65 7.65
N LYS A 157 -12.39 3.37 7.43
CA LYS A 157 -13.38 2.34 7.13
C LYS A 157 -14.10 1.92 8.41
N LEU A 158 -15.24 1.26 8.23
CA LEU A 158 -16.10 0.78 9.33
C LEU A 158 -15.43 -0.28 10.22
N ASP A 159 -14.35 -0.92 9.77
CA ASP A 159 -13.64 -2.01 10.43
C ASP A 159 -12.40 -1.54 11.22
N GLY A 160 -12.24 -0.23 11.43
CA GLY A 160 -11.09 0.32 12.15
C GLY A 160 -9.78 0.32 11.35
N TYR A 161 -9.85 0.06 10.05
CA TYR A 161 -8.73 0.16 9.12
C TYR A 161 -8.19 1.59 9.04
N ARG A 162 -6.87 1.73 9.10
CA ARG A 162 -6.11 2.98 8.89
C ARG A 162 -4.93 2.72 7.97
N GLY A 163 -4.41 3.79 7.36
CA GLY A 163 -3.31 3.75 6.39
C GLY A 163 -3.51 4.77 5.27
N VAL A 164 -2.48 5.00 4.48
CA VAL A 164 -2.54 5.88 3.30
C VAL A 164 -2.21 5.07 2.05
N HIS A 165 -3.04 5.17 1.03
CA HIS A 165 -2.82 4.53 -0.27
C HIS A 165 -2.55 5.58 -1.34
N LEU A 166 -1.47 5.40 -2.09
CA LEU A 166 -1.11 6.19 -3.25
C LEU A 166 -1.26 5.33 -4.50
N TYR A 167 -1.96 5.82 -5.51
CA TYR A 167 -2.10 5.13 -6.79
C TYR A 167 -1.40 5.90 -7.90
N PHE A 168 -0.35 5.30 -8.43
CA PHE A 168 0.45 5.83 -9.53
C PHE A 168 -0.21 5.52 -10.87
N LYS A 169 -0.58 6.55 -11.65
CA LYS A 169 -1.42 6.41 -12.86
C LYS A 169 -0.93 7.24 -14.05
N ASN A 170 0.39 7.33 -14.26
CA ASN A 170 0.93 8.24 -15.28
C ASN A 170 0.67 7.78 -16.72
N ASN A 171 0.47 6.48 -16.95
CA ASN A 171 0.04 5.93 -18.23
C ASN A 171 -1.45 5.48 -18.17
N LYS A 172 -2.30 6.06 -19.02
CA LYS A 172 -3.74 5.72 -19.08
C LYS A 172 -4.02 4.33 -19.68
N LYS A 173 -3.01 3.70 -20.29
CA LYS A 173 -3.07 2.36 -20.87
C LYS A 173 -2.28 1.35 -20.04
N CYS A 174 -1.80 1.68 -18.85
CA CYS A 174 -1.13 0.70 -17.98
C CYS A 174 -1.98 0.45 -16.74
N TYR A 175 -1.77 -0.69 -16.10
CA TYR A 175 -2.26 -0.91 -14.75
C TYR A 175 -1.58 0.04 -13.76
N PRO A 176 -2.33 0.59 -12.78
CA PRO A 176 -1.73 1.39 -11.72
C PRO A 176 -0.80 0.56 -10.82
N ILE A 177 0.20 1.24 -10.23
CA ILE A 177 0.93 0.72 -9.06
C ILE A 177 0.32 1.33 -7.81
N GLU A 178 -0.02 0.50 -6.83
CA GLU A 178 -0.49 0.95 -5.52
C GLU A 178 0.68 0.95 -4.52
N VAL A 179 0.88 2.06 -3.80
CA VAL A 179 1.81 2.12 -2.67
C VAL A 179 1.00 2.35 -1.40
N GLN A 180 1.10 1.43 -0.45
CA GLN A 180 0.32 1.42 0.79
C GLN A 180 1.24 1.70 1.98
N PHE A 181 0.92 2.71 2.77
CA PHE A 181 1.68 3.10 3.95
C PHE A 181 0.92 2.79 5.22
N TRP A 182 1.62 2.18 6.19
CA TRP A 182 1.14 1.96 7.55
C TRP A 182 2.23 2.22 8.56
N THR A 183 1.86 2.78 9.71
CA THR A 183 2.68 2.63 10.91
C THR A 183 2.71 1.16 11.33
N ARG A 184 3.75 0.70 12.04
CA ARG A 184 3.81 -0.65 12.62
C ARG A 184 2.61 -0.95 13.51
N ARG A 185 2.09 0.05 14.22
CA ARG A 185 0.87 -0.04 15.04
C ARG A 185 -0.36 -0.38 14.21
N ASP A 186 -0.54 0.30 13.08
CA ASP A 186 -1.68 0.06 12.20
C ASP A 186 -1.53 -1.26 11.44
N TRP A 187 -0.31 -1.59 11.01
CA TRP A 187 -0.01 -2.87 10.37
C TRP A 187 -0.26 -4.05 11.29
N PHE A 188 0.13 -3.93 12.57
CA PHE A 188 -0.08 -4.96 13.59
C PHE A 188 -1.54 -5.40 13.66
N LEU A 189 -2.47 -4.44 13.70
CA LEU A 189 -3.90 -4.75 13.65
C LEU A 189 -4.31 -5.25 12.27
N GLN A 190 -3.87 -4.56 11.21
CA GLN A 190 -4.30 -4.83 9.85
C GLN A 190 -3.98 -6.25 9.36
N ARG A 191 -2.84 -6.79 9.78
CA ARG A 191 -2.45 -8.17 9.44
C ARG A 191 -3.50 -9.17 9.96
N TYR A 192 -3.96 -8.99 11.19
CA TYR A 192 -4.97 -9.85 11.80
C TYR A 192 -6.36 -9.61 11.18
N THR A 193 -6.80 -8.37 11.10
CA THR A 193 -8.15 -8.05 10.60
C THR A 193 -8.32 -8.44 9.13
N HIS A 194 -7.29 -8.29 8.30
CA HIS A 194 -7.36 -8.72 6.90
C HIS A 194 -7.41 -10.24 6.75
N GLU A 195 -6.54 -10.97 7.46
CA GLU A 195 -6.42 -12.43 7.28
C GLU A 195 -7.52 -13.21 7.99
N VAL A 196 -7.95 -12.75 9.17
CA VAL A 196 -8.91 -13.48 10.02
C VAL A 196 -10.31 -12.93 9.88
N ILE A 197 -10.49 -11.60 9.91
CA ILE A 197 -11.83 -11.02 9.89
C ILE A 197 -12.31 -10.90 8.44
N TYR A 198 -11.68 -10.05 7.64
CA TYR A 198 -12.13 -9.71 6.29
C TYR A 198 -12.30 -10.91 5.37
N LYS A 199 -11.35 -11.85 5.37
CA LYS A 199 -11.40 -13.04 4.50
C LYS A 199 -12.38 -14.12 4.98
N GLN A 200 -12.71 -14.18 6.28
CA GLN A 200 -13.51 -15.27 6.83
C GLN A 200 -14.95 -14.86 7.17
N SER A 201 -15.19 -13.61 7.60
CA SER A 201 -16.52 -13.08 7.91
C SER A 201 -16.55 -11.56 7.88
N TYR A 202 -17.40 -10.98 7.03
CA TYR A 202 -17.68 -9.55 7.00
C TYR A 202 -19.07 -9.24 7.57
N GLU A 203 -19.42 -9.93 8.66
CA GLU A 203 -20.65 -9.70 9.40
C GLU A 203 -20.49 -8.56 10.41
N LYS A 204 -21.62 -8.02 10.88
CA LYS A 204 -21.62 -6.89 11.83
C LYS A 204 -20.84 -7.20 13.12
N SER A 205 -20.99 -8.39 13.68
CA SER A 205 -20.28 -8.82 14.90
C SER A 205 -18.76 -8.83 14.71
N ALA A 206 -18.30 -9.24 13.53
CA ALA A 206 -16.90 -9.24 13.13
C ALA A 206 -16.35 -7.80 13.00
N ILE A 207 -17.14 -6.88 12.42
CA ILE A 207 -16.80 -5.46 12.33
C ILE A 207 -16.72 -4.83 13.73
N ASP A 208 -17.71 -5.08 14.59
CA ASP A 208 -17.73 -4.58 15.97
C ASP A 208 -16.51 -5.09 16.76
N TYR A 209 -16.14 -6.36 16.58
CA TYR A 209 -14.92 -6.92 17.16
C TYR A 209 -13.65 -6.24 16.64
N SER A 210 -13.56 -5.99 15.32
CA SER A 210 -12.43 -5.26 14.72
C SER A 210 -12.28 -3.86 15.31
N ASN A 211 -13.39 -3.14 15.53
CA ASN A 211 -13.38 -1.82 16.15
C ASN A 211 -12.93 -1.87 17.62
N ASN A 212 -13.38 -2.85 18.40
CA ASN A 212 -12.91 -3.03 19.78
C ASN A 212 -11.39 -3.30 19.83
N LEU A 213 -10.84 -4.07 18.87
CA LEU A 213 -9.40 -4.29 18.76
C LEU A 213 -8.66 -3.01 18.38
N ARG A 214 -9.22 -2.19 17.47
CA ARG A 214 -8.68 -0.86 17.15
C ARG A 214 -8.63 0.01 18.39
N ASP A 215 -9.71 0.10 19.15
CA ASP A 215 -9.75 0.89 20.39
C ASP A 215 -8.69 0.41 21.39
N TRP A 216 -8.51 -0.90 21.53
CA TRP A 216 -7.45 -1.45 22.36
C TRP A 216 -6.06 -1.05 21.86
N VAL A 217 -5.79 -1.22 20.56
CA VAL A 217 -4.51 -0.84 19.95
C VAL A 217 -4.23 0.63 20.15
N ASP A 218 -5.21 1.51 20.02
CA ASP A 218 -5.10 2.96 20.20
C ASP A 218 -4.81 3.39 21.65
N ASN A 219 -5.18 2.55 22.62
CA ASN A 219 -4.94 2.78 24.05
C ASN A 219 -3.69 2.08 24.61
N ILE A 220 -2.91 1.38 23.77
CA ILE A 220 -1.59 0.85 24.19
C ILE A 220 -0.71 2.01 24.68
N PRO A 221 -0.16 1.95 25.91
CA PRO A 221 0.70 3.01 26.45
C PRO A 221 1.94 3.25 25.60
N LEU A 222 2.36 4.52 25.51
CA LEU A 222 3.62 4.87 24.88
C LEU A 222 4.80 4.33 25.68
N SER A 223 5.86 3.93 24.96
CA SER A 223 7.09 3.48 25.59
C SER A 223 7.76 4.60 26.41
N PRO A 224 8.29 4.29 27.61
CA PRO A 224 9.23 5.19 28.27
C PRO A 224 10.47 5.46 27.40
N LEU A 225 11.11 6.60 27.62
CA LEU A 225 12.34 6.95 26.91
C LEU A 225 13.43 5.90 27.14
N GLY A 226 14.01 5.39 26.04
CA GLY A 226 15.11 4.42 26.07
C GLY A 226 14.67 2.95 26.02
N LEU A 227 13.36 2.68 25.94
CA LEU A 227 12.82 1.33 25.69
C LEU A 227 12.16 1.28 24.31
N ASP A 228 12.32 0.15 23.62
CA ASP A 228 11.54 -0.14 22.42
C ASP A 228 10.05 -0.20 22.76
N SER A 229 9.21 0.29 21.87
CA SER A 229 7.77 0.22 22.09
C SER A 229 7.30 -1.23 22.06
N PHE A 230 6.25 -1.53 22.83
CA PHE A 230 5.65 -2.88 22.83
C PHE A 230 5.28 -3.33 21.41
N ILE A 231 4.72 -2.42 20.60
CA ILE A 231 4.37 -2.68 19.21
C ILE A 231 5.60 -2.95 18.37
N ASP A 232 6.66 -2.15 18.50
CA ASP A 232 7.88 -2.34 17.72
C ASP A 232 8.57 -3.65 18.10
N TYR A 233 8.71 -3.94 19.39
CA TYR A 233 9.26 -5.21 19.86
C TYR A 233 8.47 -6.39 19.32
N TYR A 234 7.14 -6.35 19.43
CA TYR A 234 6.30 -7.45 18.95
C TYR A 234 6.34 -7.59 17.43
N TYR A 235 6.42 -6.48 16.69
CA TYR A 235 6.62 -6.48 15.25
C TYR A 235 7.92 -7.20 14.86
N GLU A 236 9.04 -6.84 15.49
CA GLU A 236 10.33 -7.51 15.27
C GLU A 236 10.28 -9.00 15.64
N VAL A 237 9.60 -9.35 16.73
CA VAL A 237 9.42 -10.76 17.13
C VAL A 237 8.63 -11.54 16.09
N ILE A 238 7.50 -11.03 15.61
CA ILE A 238 6.72 -11.74 14.58
C ILE A 238 7.53 -11.93 13.30
N ASN A 239 8.26 -10.90 12.88
CA ASN A 239 8.99 -10.93 11.60
C ASN A 239 10.34 -11.65 11.69
N SER A 240 10.87 -11.88 12.90
CA SER A 240 12.05 -12.74 13.12
C SER A 240 11.71 -14.23 13.24
N ILE A 241 10.44 -14.58 13.44
CA ILE A 241 9.97 -15.96 13.34
C ILE A 241 9.90 -16.29 11.84
N ASN A 242 11.01 -16.78 11.30
CA ASN A 242 11.00 -17.51 10.04
C ASN A 242 10.08 -18.73 10.23
N TYR A 243 9.04 -18.82 9.41
CA TYR A 243 8.36 -20.11 9.22
C TYR A 243 9.31 -20.95 8.36
N ASP A 244 10.12 -21.78 9.02
CA ASP A 244 10.78 -22.93 8.40
C ASP A 244 9.73 -23.89 7.81
#